data_AF-A0A552AWI7-F1
#
_entry.id   AF-A0A552AWI7-F1
#
_cell.length_a   1.000
_cell.length_b   1.000
_cell.length_c   1.000
_cell.angle_alpha   90.00
_cell.angle_beta   90.00
_cell.angle_gamma   90.00
#
_symmetry.space_group_name_H-M   'P 1'
#
loop_
_entity.id
_entity.type
_entity.pdbx_description
1 polymer ?
#
loop_
_entity_poly.entity_id
_entity_poly.type
_entity_poly.pdbx_seq_one_letter_code
_entity_poly.pdbx_strand_id
1 'polypeptide(L)' 'MTFLADTNMISELARPQPNAGLLQSSIALSVITLEAIYYGLTSKPKARINTWFQQFFITVKLYQLLLKLLS' A
#
# COMPACT_ATOMS: atom_id res chain seq x y z
N MET A 1 -2.65 13.14 -11.26
CA MET A 1 -2.27 13.84 -10.01
C MET A 1 -1.99 12.78 -8.96
N THR A 2 -0.89 12.90 -8.21
CA THR A 2 -0.48 11.89 -7.23
C THR A 2 -0.86 12.34 -5.83
N PHE A 3 -1.56 11.50 -5.08
CA PHE A 3 -2.00 11.79 -3.71
C PHE A 3 -1.07 11.15 -2.68
N LEU A 4 -0.69 11.87 -1.63
CA LEU A 4 0.02 11.27 -0.51
C LEU A 4 -0.98 10.50 0.37
N ALA A 5 -0.87 9.17 0.37
CA ALA A 5 -1.79 8.30 1.10
C ALA A 5 -1.45 8.21 2.60
N ASP A 6 -2.50 8.26 3.42
CA ASP A 6 -2.43 7.98 4.85
C ASP A 6 -2.74 6.50 5.16
N THR A 7 -2.77 6.13 6.44
CA THR A 7 -3.07 4.77 6.86
C THR A 7 -4.51 4.35 6.55
N ASN A 8 -5.46 5.30 6.54
CA ASN A 8 -6.86 5.02 6.28
C ASN A 8 -7.09 4.66 4.82
N MET A 9 -6.50 5.40 3.89
CA MET A 9 -6.56 5.11 2.45
C MET A 9 -5.97 3.73 2.15
N ILE A 10 -4.83 3.37 2.76
CA ILE A 10 -4.26 2.03 2.59
C ILE A 10 -5.14 0.95 3.21
N SER A 11 -5.75 1.21 4.37
CA SER A 11 -6.69 0.28 4.99
C SER A 11 -7.95 0.07 4.14
N GLU A 12 -8.41 1.11 3.43
CA GLU A 12 -9.54 1.06 2.51
C GLU A 12 -9.20 0.21 1.28
N LEU A 13 -8.00 0.38 0.72
CA LEU A 13 -7.49 -0.46 -0.38
C LEU A 13 -7.36 -1.94 0.01
N ALA A 14 -7.15 -2.24 1.30
CA ALA A 14 -7.07 -3.61 1.82
C ALA A 14 -8.43 -4.27 2.10
N ARG A 15 -9.55 -3.57 1.87
CA ARG A 15 -10.88 -4.17 2.00
C ARG A 15 -11.14 -5.17 0.86
N PRO A 16 -12.00 -6.18 1.06
CA PRO A 16 -12.40 -7.10 -0.01
C PRO A 16 -13.03 -6.38 -1.22
N GLN A 17 -13.70 -5.25 -0.97
CA GLN A 17 -14.25 -4.36 -1.99
C GLN A 17 -13.83 -2.93 -1.66
N PRO A 18 -12.70 -2.45 -2.20
CA PRO A 18 -12.24 -1.08 -2.02
C PRO A 18 -13.17 -0.09 -2.73
N ASN A 19 -13.20 1.14 -2.24
CA ASN A 19 -13.85 2.23 -2.97
C ASN A 19 -13.19 2.44 -4.35
N ALA A 20 -14.00 2.42 -5.41
CA ALA A 20 -13.54 2.53 -6.80
C ALA A 20 -12.75 3.81 -7.10
N GLY A 21 -13.05 4.92 -6.41
CA GLY A 21 -12.31 6.18 -6.58
C GLY A 21 -10.86 6.08 -6.13
N LEU A 22 -10.55 5.24 -5.13
CA LEU A 22 -9.18 5.00 -4.69
C LEU A 22 -8.42 4.07 -5.65
N LEU A 23 -9.10 3.14 -6.31
CA LEU A 23 -8.45 2.20 -7.26
C LEU A 23 -7.89 2.90 -8.51
N GLN A 24 -8.47 4.02 -8.90
CA GLN A 24 -8.07 4.77 -10.10
C GLN A 24 -7.03 5.87 -9.79
N SER A 25 -6.63 6.01 -8.52
CA SER A 25 -5.76 7.10 -8.08
C SER A 25 -4.30 6.67 -8.03
N SER A 26 -3.41 7.50 -8.56
CA SER A 26 -1.97 7.37 -8.29
C SER A 26 -1.68 7.83 -6.87
N ILE A 27 -1.09 6.96 -6.06
CA ILE A 27 -0.74 7.28 -4.66
C ILE A 27 0.78 7.25 -4.45
N ALA A 28 1.27 8.19 -3.63
CA ALA A 28 2.56 8.14 -3.00
C ALA A 28 2.37 7.71 -1.55
N LEU A 29 3.30 6.91 -1.02
CA LEU A 29 3.27 6.48 0.38
C LEU A 29 4.48 7.08 1.11
N SER A 30 4.23 7.73 2.25
CA SER A 30 5.32 8.23 3.09
C SER A 30 5.96 7.09 3.89
N VAL A 31 7.24 7.23 4.25
CA VAL A 31 7.93 6.29 5.14
C VAL A 31 7.24 6.24 6.52
N ILE A 32 6.72 7.37 7.00
CA ILE A 32 5.99 7.45 8.28
C ILE A 32 4.70 6.60 8.23
N THR A 33 3.94 6.69 7.13
CA THR A 33 2.74 5.86 6.93
C THR A 33 3.09 4.38 6.90
N LEU A 34 4.20 4.03 6.24
CA LEU A 34 4.69 2.65 6.18
C LEU A 34 5.05 2.11 7.57
N GLU A 35 5.82 2.86 8.35
CA GLU A 35 6.19 2.48 9.72
C GLU A 35 4.97 2.30 10.61
N ALA A 36 3.98 3.19 10.52
CA ALA A 36 2.73 3.08 11.27
C ALA A 36 1.96 1.80 10.93
N ILE A 37 1.89 1.43 9.64
CA ILE A 37 1.23 0.18 9.23
C ILE A 37 2.02 -1.03 9.73
N TYR A 38 3.35 -1.03 9.60
CA TYR A 38 4.19 -2.11 10.08
C TYR A 38 4.04 -2.31 11.60
N TYR A 39 4.04 -1.22 12.37
CA TYR A 39 3.78 -1.26 13.80
C TYR A 39 2.39 -1.81 14.13
N GLY A 40 1.36 -1.39 13.41
CA GLY A 40 -0.01 -1.91 13.60
C GLY A 40 -0.13 -3.41 13.31
N LEU A 41 0.52 -3.89 12.26
CA LEU A 41 0.50 -5.30 11.86
C LEU A 41 1.32 -6.22 12.76
N THR A 42 2.41 -5.70 13.35
CA THR A 42 3.22 -6.44 14.33
C THR A 42 2.54 -6.48 15.71
N SER A 43 1.93 -5.38 16.15
CA SER A 43 1.23 -5.31 17.44
C SER A 43 -0.10 -6.07 17.46
N LYS A 44 -0.84 -6.12 16.34
CA LYS A 44 -2.09 -6.90 16.23
C LYS A 44 -2.16 -7.67 14.90
N PRO A 45 -1.55 -8.87 14.84
CA PRO A 45 -1.47 -9.63 13.61
C PRO A 45 -2.84 -9.99 13.04
N LYS A 46 -3.04 -9.70 11.76
CA LYS A 46 -4.21 -10.16 10.98
C LYS A 46 -3.69 -10.80 9.71
N ALA A 47 -3.72 -12.13 9.64
CA ALA A 47 -3.13 -12.91 8.54
C ALA A 47 -3.52 -12.36 7.15
N ARG A 48 -4.83 -12.10 6.93
CA ARG A 48 -5.33 -11.53 5.66
C ARG A 48 -4.67 -10.20 5.29
N ILE A 49 -4.58 -9.27 6.26
CA ILE A 49 -4.02 -7.94 6.01
C ILE A 49 -2.51 -8.01 5.85
N ASN A 50 -1.83 -8.87 6.61
CA ASN A 50 -0.40 -9.13 6.45
C ASN A 50 -0.09 -9.63 5.05
N THR A 51 -0.81 -10.64 4.55
CA THR A 51 -0.63 -11.16 3.19
C THR A 51 -0.91 -10.08 2.15
N TRP A 52 -2.01 -9.33 2.28
CA TRP A 52 -2.34 -8.24 1.36
C TRP A 52 -1.24 -7.17 1.33
N PHE A 53 -0.72 -6.78 2.50
CA PHE A 53 0.30 -5.75 2.60
C PHE A 53 1.66 -6.20 2.04
N GLN A 54 2.02 -7.47 2.24
CA GLN A 54 3.21 -8.05 1.62
C GLN A 54 3.09 -8.05 0.09
N GLN A 55 1.93 -8.43 -0.46
CA GLN A 55 1.68 -8.39 -1.90
C GLN A 55 1.74 -6.97 -2.45
N PHE A 56 1.12 -6.01 -1.76
CA PHE A 56 1.18 -4.59 -2.11
C PHE A 56 2.63 -4.10 -2.24
N PHE A 57 3.49 -4.44 -1.28
CA PHE A 57 4.91 -4.06 -1.32
C PHE A 57 5.70 -4.69 -2.47
N ILE A 58 5.45 -5.98 -2.75
CA ILE A 58 6.09 -6.68 -3.86
C ILE A 58 5.73 -6.01 -5.18
N THR A 59 4.44 -5.72 -5.40
CA THR A 59 3.96 -5.06 -6.62
C THR A 59 4.61 -3.68 -6.81
N VAL A 60 4.68 -2.87 -5.76
CA VAL A 60 5.32 -1.54 -5.82
C VAL A 60 6.82 -1.65 -6.14
N LYS A 61 7.54 -2.59 -5.53
CA LYS A 61 8.97 -2.81 -5.82
C LYS A 61 9.21 -3.24 -7.25
N LEU A 62 8.41 -4.18 -7.77
CA LEU A 62 8.53 -4.66 -9.15
C LEU A 62 8.26 -3.53 -10.15
N TYR A 63 7.24 -2.70 -9.90
CA TYR A 63 6.95 -1.55 -10.74
C TYR A 63 8.11 -0.54 -10.79
N GLN A 64 8.72 -0.22 -9.63
CA GLN A 64 9.89 0.66 -9.61
C GLN A 64 11.11 0.05 -10.31
N LEU A 65 11.33 -1.26 -10.19
CA LEU A 65 12.41 -1.95 -10.90
C LEU A 65 12.20 -1.91 -12.42
N LEU A 66 10.99 -2.17 -12.89
CA LEU A 66 10.64 -2.09 -14.32
C LEU A 66 10.87 -0.68 -14.87
N LEU A 67 10.44 0.36 -14.14
CA LEU A 67 10.68 1.75 -14.55
C LEU A 67 12.18 2.06 -14.68
N LYS A 68 13.02 1.58 -13.76
CA LYS A 68 14.48 1.76 -13.83
C LYS A 68 15.13 1.04 -15.01
N LEU A 69 14.55 -0.07 -15.47
CA LEU A 69 15.09 -0.84 -16.60
C LEU A 69 14.68 -0.26 -17.97
N LEU A 70 13.61 0.54 -17.99
CA LEU A 70 13.07 1.16 -19.20
C LEU A 70 13.51 2.62 -19.38
N SER A 71 14.22 3.19 -18.40
CA SER A 71 14.82 4.54 -18.39
C SER A 71 16.31 4.48 -18.69
#